data_AF-A0A2E7U9W0-F1
#
_entry.id   AF-A0A2E7U9W0-F1
#
_cell.length_a   1.000
_cell.length_b   1.000
_cell.length_c   1.000
_cell.angle_alpha   90.00
_cell.angle_beta   90.00
_cell.angle_gamma   90.00
#
_symmetry.space_group_name_H-M   'P 1'
#
loop_
_entity.id
_entity.type
_entity.pdbx_description
1 polymer ?
#
loop_
_entity_poly.entity_id
_entity_poly.type
_entity_poly.pdbx_seq_one_letter_code
_entity_poly.pdbx_strand_id
1 'polypeptide(L)'
;MIAALACALGAPGALHAQSQPAAPAQHLRSIDADEASWVLDALRREQARLRDGRKAYFDLSSGAPASYDQNRIGPRDAFVALDLDDVWQIERKSRDGEVFPRYQLTLRPDGHNAPIWTVDVTMTWPRDVMRIIEVAMFYGPPAPF
;
A
#
# COMPACT_ATOMS: atom_id res chain seq x y z
N MET A 1 70.04 10.23 -26.92
CA MET A 1 70.79 9.46 -25.91
C MET A 1 69.91 9.37 -24.66
N ILE A 2 69.53 8.13 -24.32
CA ILE A 2 68.99 7.60 -23.05
C ILE A 2 67.57 8.00 -22.60
N ALA A 3 66.82 6.93 -22.30
CA ALA A 3 65.46 6.81 -21.80
C ALA A 3 65.26 7.24 -20.34
N ALA A 4 64.00 7.45 -19.94
CA ALA A 4 63.51 6.92 -18.67
C ALA A 4 61.98 6.73 -18.71
N LEU A 5 61.59 5.46 -18.64
CA LEU A 5 60.25 4.94 -18.41
C LEU A 5 59.98 5.03 -16.89
N ALA A 6 58.83 5.54 -16.47
CA ALA A 6 58.33 5.33 -15.11
C ALA A 6 56.80 5.16 -15.13
N CYS A 7 56.37 3.92 -14.94
CA CYS A 7 54.98 3.55 -14.70
C CYS A 7 54.53 4.07 -13.33
N ALA A 8 53.32 4.61 -13.24
CA ALA A 8 52.58 4.70 -11.99
C ALA A 8 51.13 4.24 -12.24
N LEU A 9 50.77 3.11 -11.62
CA LEU A 9 49.40 2.60 -11.52
C LEU A 9 48.58 3.48 -10.55
N GLY A 10 47.30 3.68 -10.85
CA GLY A 10 46.30 4.22 -9.93
C GLY A 10 44.88 4.11 -10.49
N ALA A 11 44.06 3.27 -9.86
CA ALA A 11 42.77 2.71 -10.29
C ALA A 11 41.62 3.71 -10.60
N PRO A 12 40.57 3.27 -11.34
CA PRO A 12 39.38 4.06 -11.62
C PRO A 12 38.53 4.22 -10.36
N GLY A 13 38.26 5.47 -9.97
CA GLY A 13 37.32 5.80 -8.91
C GLY A 13 35.90 5.38 -9.32
N ALA A 14 35.42 4.31 -8.72
CA ALA A 14 34.03 3.87 -8.81
C ALA A 14 33.12 4.97 -8.25
N LEU A 15 32.24 5.49 -9.11
CA LEU A 15 31.04 6.21 -8.70
C LEU A 15 30.20 5.24 -7.87
N HIS A 16 30.22 5.41 -6.54
CA HIS A 16 29.25 4.79 -5.66
C HIS A 16 27.86 5.30 -6.03
N ALA A 17 27.12 4.50 -6.81
CA ALA A 17 25.68 4.59 -6.88
C ALA A 17 25.16 4.45 -5.46
N GLN A 18 24.65 5.55 -4.90
CA GLN A 18 23.96 5.54 -3.62
C GLN A 18 22.74 4.63 -3.79
N SER A 19 22.83 3.43 -3.21
CA SER A 19 21.70 2.52 -3.10
C SER A 19 20.65 3.21 -2.25
N GLN A 20 19.62 3.73 -2.91
CA GLN A 20 18.42 4.21 -2.27
C GLN A 20 17.88 3.07 -1.40
N PRO A 21 17.58 3.31 -0.11
CA PRO A 21 17.05 2.26 0.74
C PRO A 21 15.76 1.72 0.10
N ALA A 22 15.76 0.43 -0.19
CA ALA A 22 14.58 -0.26 -0.69
C ALA A 22 13.43 -0.01 0.29
N ALA A 23 12.27 0.39 -0.22
CA ALA A 23 11.06 0.48 0.58
C ALA A 23 10.88 -0.84 1.35
N PRO A 24 10.47 -0.80 2.63
CA PRO A 24 10.26 -2.01 3.41
C PRO A 24 9.38 -2.98 2.63
N ALA A 25 9.82 -4.24 2.53
CA ALA A 25 9.13 -5.22 1.70
C ALA A 25 7.69 -5.43 2.22
N GLN A 26 6.71 -5.11 1.38
CA GLN A 26 5.30 -5.38 1.66
C GLN A 26 5.10 -6.89 1.79
N HIS A 27 4.38 -7.31 2.83
CA HIS A 27 4.09 -8.72 3.06
C HIS A 27 2.91 -9.14 2.20
N LEU A 28 3.16 -9.92 1.16
CA LEU A 28 2.12 -10.41 0.26
C LEU A 28 1.67 -11.81 0.69
N ARG A 29 0.35 -12.01 0.84
CA ARG A 29 -0.25 -13.30 1.20
C ARG A 29 -1.33 -13.69 0.18
N SER A 30 -1.16 -14.85 -0.44
CA SER A 30 -2.12 -15.38 -1.43
C SER A 30 -2.41 -14.42 -2.60
N ILE A 31 -1.48 -13.50 -2.87
CA ILE A 31 -1.54 -12.47 -3.90
C ILE A 31 -0.14 -12.30 -4.48
N ASP A 32 -0.03 -12.05 -5.78
CA ASP A 32 1.26 -11.71 -6.41
C ASP A 32 1.52 -10.19 -6.39
N ALA A 33 2.74 -9.81 -6.77
CA ALA A 33 3.17 -8.42 -6.73
C ALA A 33 2.44 -7.52 -7.74
N ASP A 34 2.06 -8.08 -8.90
CA ASP A 34 1.34 -7.32 -9.93
C ASP A 34 -0.08 -7.03 -9.41
N GLU A 35 -0.82 -8.05 -8.99
CA GLU A 35 -2.16 -7.94 -8.42
C GLU A 35 -2.17 -6.97 -7.22
N ALA A 36 -1.18 -7.05 -6.33
CA ALA A 36 -1.00 -6.11 -5.22
C ALA A 36 -0.81 -4.66 -5.70
N SER A 37 0.05 -4.42 -6.70
CA SER A 37 0.26 -3.10 -7.29
C SER A 37 -1.03 -2.54 -7.90
N TRP A 38 -1.80 -3.38 -8.60
CA TRP A 38 -3.08 -3.00 -9.20
C TRP A 38 -4.10 -2.56 -8.15
N VAL A 39 -4.19 -3.27 -7.02
CA VAL A 39 -5.06 -2.90 -5.89
C VAL A 39 -4.67 -1.53 -5.33
N LEU A 40 -3.39 -1.33 -5.04
CA LEU A 40 -2.89 -0.05 -4.51
C LEU A 40 -3.14 1.11 -5.48
N ASP A 41 -2.88 0.90 -6.78
CA ASP A 41 -3.09 1.93 -7.78
C ASP A 41 -4.58 2.28 -7.96
N ALA A 42 -5.47 1.29 -7.82
CA ALA A 42 -6.91 1.56 -7.81
C ALA A 42 -7.32 2.42 -6.61
N LEU A 43 -6.80 2.13 -5.43
CA LEU A 43 -7.05 2.91 -4.22
C LEU A 43 -6.50 4.34 -4.35
N ARG A 44 -5.24 4.49 -4.82
CA ARG A 44 -4.61 5.81 -5.06
C ARG A 44 -5.41 6.66 -6.03
N ARG A 45 -5.90 6.06 -7.13
CA ARG A 45 -6.76 6.76 -8.11
C ARG A 45 -8.05 7.25 -7.47
N GLU A 46 -8.73 6.41 -6.67
CA GLU A 46 -9.97 6.83 -6.00
C GLU A 46 -9.72 7.87 -4.90
N GLN A 47 -8.63 7.76 -4.14
CA GLN A 47 -8.21 8.81 -3.19
C GLN A 47 -8.00 10.15 -3.90
N ALA A 48 -7.30 10.17 -5.04
CA ALA A 48 -7.08 11.40 -5.82
C ALA A 48 -8.41 12.01 -6.29
N ARG A 49 -9.33 11.19 -6.82
CA ARG A 49 -10.66 11.65 -7.23
C ARG A 49 -11.45 12.25 -6.06
N LEU A 50 -11.37 11.65 -4.88
CA LEU A 50 -12.07 12.14 -3.68
C LEU A 50 -11.44 13.43 -3.15
N ARG A 51 -10.12 13.58 -3.22
CA ARG A 51 -9.40 14.84 -2.91
C ARG A 51 -9.81 15.97 -3.85
N ASP A 52 -10.04 15.67 -5.13
CA ASP A 52 -10.56 16.61 -6.12
C ASP A 52 -12.05 16.96 -5.94
N GLY A 53 -12.68 16.54 -4.84
CA GLY A 53 -14.09 16.83 -4.56
C GLY A 53 -15.08 15.94 -5.31
N ARG A 54 -14.64 14.96 -6.11
CA ARG A 54 -15.54 14.05 -6.85
C ARG A 54 -16.27 13.11 -5.89
N LYS A 55 -17.36 12.51 -6.36
CA LYS A 55 -18.14 11.52 -5.61
C LYS A 55 -17.47 10.14 -5.66
N ALA A 56 -17.59 9.38 -4.55
CA ALA A 56 -17.33 7.94 -4.55
C ALA A 56 -18.46 7.24 -5.31
N TYR A 57 -18.11 6.24 -6.11
CA TYR A 57 -19.06 5.35 -6.80
C TYR A 57 -18.99 3.91 -6.27
N PHE A 58 -18.52 3.79 -5.03
CA PHE A 58 -18.32 2.55 -4.29
C PHE A 58 -18.72 2.80 -2.84
N ASP A 59 -19.06 1.73 -2.12
CA ASP A 59 -19.43 1.81 -0.72
C ASP A 59 -18.19 2.08 0.13
N LEU A 60 -18.30 3.05 1.03
CA LEU A 60 -17.21 3.46 1.88
C LEU A 60 -17.67 3.48 3.34
N SER A 61 -17.03 2.66 4.16
CA SER A 61 -17.29 2.58 5.59
C SER A 61 -16.00 2.68 6.40
N SER A 62 -16.10 3.29 7.58
CA SER A 62 -15.03 3.35 8.57
C SER A 62 -15.58 3.07 9.96
N GLY A 63 -14.74 2.52 10.83
CA GLY A 63 -15.07 2.36 12.23
C GLY A 63 -13.83 2.22 13.10
N ALA A 64 -14.00 2.42 14.39
CA ALA A 64 -13.01 2.15 15.42
C ALA A 64 -13.73 1.87 16.76
N PRO A 65 -13.04 1.36 17.80
CA PRO A 65 -13.60 1.34 19.14
C PRO A 65 -14.12 2.72 19.56
N ALA A 66 -15.22 2.77 20.31
CA ALA A 66 -15.91 4.03 20.63
C ALA A 66 -15.04 5.05 21.38
N SER A 67 -14.01 4.60 22.10
CA SER A 67 -13.06 5.46 22.81
C SER A 67 -11.99 6.10 21.91
N TYR A 68 -11.87 5.68 20.64
CA TYR A 68 -10.81 6.12 19.74
C TYR A 68 -11.28 7.32 18.92
N ASP A 69 -10.38 8.29 18.70
CA ASP A 69 -10.71 9.50 17.94
C ASP A 69 -11.06 9.20 16.48
N GLN A 70 -10.51 8.12 15.92
CA GLN A 70 -10.80 7.63 14.57
C GLN A 70 -12.28 7.28 14.37
N ASN A 71 -13.01 6.95 15.44
CA ASN A 71 -14.45 6.69 15.35
C ASN A 71 -15.28 7.97 15.07
N ARG A 72 -14.66 9.16 15.17
CA ARG A 72 -15.29 10.45 14.83
C ARG A 72 -14.98 10.89 13.40
N ILE A 73 -14.07 10.21 12.72
CA ILE A 73 -13.67 10.54 11.35
C ILE A 73 -14.66 9.90 10.37
N GLY A 74 -15.22 10.70 9.48
CA GLY A 74 -16.12 10.19 8.44
C GLY A 74 -15.39 9.25 7.47
N PRO A 75 -16.09 8.26 6.86
CA PRO A 75 -15.44 7.26 6.00
C PRO A 75 -14.64 7.87 4.84
N ARG A 76 -15.14 8.94 4.23
CA ARG A 76 -14.42 9.65 3.16
C ARG A 76 -13.09 10.22 3.62
N ASP A 77 -13.09 10.89 4.77
CA ASP A 77 -11.92 11.59 5.29
C ASP A 77 -10.88 10.58 5.78
N ALA A 78 -11.34 9.50 6.45
CA ALA A 78 -10.47 8.39 6.85
C ALA A 78 -9.78 7.77 5.64
N PHE A 79 -10.53 7.45 4.58
CA PHE A 79 -9.99 6.85 3.37
C PHE A 79 -8.96 7.72 2.65
N VAL A 80 -9.25 9.02 2.54
CA VAL A 80 -8.35 9.99 1.91
C VAL A 80 -7.09 10.24 2.74
N ALA A 81 -7.17 10.07 4.06
CA ALA A 81 -6.05 10.24 5.00
C ALA A 81 -5.14 9.00 5.10
N LEU A 82 -5.57 7.83 4.64
CA LEU A 82 -4.71 6.64 4.62
C LEU A 82 -3.47 6.89 3.75
N ASP A 83 -2.29 6.68 4.34
CA ASP A 83 -1.04 6.64 3.59
C ASP A 83 -0.84 5.22 3.03
N LEU A 84 -1.01 5.07 1.72
CA LEU A 84 -0.87 3.77 1.06
C LEU A 84 0.59 3.32 0.93
N ASP A 85 1.55 4.18 1.30
CA ASP A 85 2.96 3.81 1.38
C ASP A 85 3.29 3.12 2.73
N ASP A 86 2.43 3.27 3.75
CA ASP A 86 2.51 2.59 5.06
C ASP A 86 1.86 1.19 5.06
N VAL A 87 1.50 0.66 3.89
CA VAL A 87 0.92 -0.67 3.76
C VAL A 87 1.97 -1.72 4.09
N TRP A 88 1.80 -2.38 5.25
CA TRP A 88 2.68 -3.42 5.73
C TRP A 88 2.38 -4.78 5.10
N GLN A 89 1.10 -5.10 4.90
CA GLN A 89 0.65 -6.38 4.38
C GLN A 89 -0.53 -6.19 3.41
N ILE A 90 -0.54 -7.00 2.35
CA ILE A 90 -1.68 -7.18 1.45
C ILE A 90 -1.98 -8.67 1.36
N GLU A 91 -3.22 -9.04 1.61
CA GLU A 91 -3.68 -10.42 1.55
C GLU A 91 -4.91 -10.53 0.66
N ARG A 92 -4.93 -11.53 -0.23
CA ARG A 92 -6.16 -11.94 -0.90
C ARG A 92 -6.92 -12.92 -0.02
N LYS A 93 -8.14 -12.56 0.36
CA LYS A 93 -9.04 -13.37 1.20
C LYS A 93 -9.95 -14.29 0.37
N SER A 94 -10.26 -13.88 -0.86
CA SER A 94 -11.03 -14.64 -1.84
C SER A 94 -10.20 -15.74 -2.52
N ARG A 95 -10.86 -16.74 -3.10
CA ARG A 95 -10.17 -17.72 -3.97
C ARG A 95 -9.84 -17.14 -5.35
N ASP A 96 -8.88 -17.75 -6.03
CA ASP A 96 -8.62 -17.46 -7.43
C ASP A 96 -9.86 -17.76 -8.29
N GLY A 97 -10.22 -16.83 -9.17
CA GLY A 97 -11.42 -16.93 -10.02
C GLY A 97 -12.72 -16.39 -9.41
N GLU A 98 -12.72 -15.94 -8.15
CA GLU A 98 -13.91 -15.39 -7.50
C GLU A 98 -14.35 -14.08 -8.17
N VAL A 99 -15.62 -13.96 -8.57
CA VAL A 99 -16.16 -12.82 -9.35
C VAL A 99 -15.94 -11.46 -8.68
N PHE A 100 -15.93 -11.45 -7.35
CA PHE A 100 -15.65 -10.27 -6.54
C PHE A 100 -14.48 -10.57 -5.61
N PRO A 101 -13.24 -10.45 -6.10
CA PRO A 101 -12.09 -10.72 -5.25
C PRO A 101 -12.06 -9.74 -4.08
N ARG A 102 -11.64 -10.28 -2.93
CA ARG A 102 -11.56 -9.56 -1.66
C ARG A 102 -10.12 -9.52 -1.20
N TYR A 103 -9.68 -8.32 -0.88
CA TYR A 103 -8.33 -8.03 -0.41
C TYR A 103 -8.41 -7.39 0.97
N GLN A 104 -7.44 -7.71 1.83
CA GLN A 104 -7.26 -7.05 3.10
C GLN A 104 -5.88 -6.41 3.13
N LEU A 105 -5.83 -5.11 3.34
CA LEU A 105 -4.61 -4.35 3.56
C LEU A 105 -4.46 -4.09 5.06
N THR A 106 -3.22 -4.13 5.54
CA THR A 106 -2.87 -3.74 6.91
C THR A 106 -1.88 -2.59 6.86
N LEU A 107 -2.28 -1.44 7.39
CA LEU A 107 -1.43 -0.25 7.49
C LEU A 107 -0.97 -0.06 8.93
N ARG A 108 0.31 0.29 9.10
CA ARG A 108 0.95 0.49 10.42
C ARG A 108 1.59 1.88 10.50
N PRO A 109 0.80 2.96 10.55
CA PRO A 109 1.32 4.33 10.52
C PRO A 109 2.28 4.62 11.68
N ASP A 110 2.02 4.02 12.85
CA ASP A 110 2.78 4.27 14.08
C ASP A 110 3.70 3.09 14.46
N GLY A 111 3.94 2.15 13.54
CA GLY A 111 4.86 1.03 13.72
C GLY A 111 4.29 -0.20 14.46
N HIS A 112 5.20 -1.06 14.94
CA HIS A 112 4.85 -2.34 15.56
C HIS A 112 4.38 -2.13 17.02
N ASN A 113 3.20 -2.62 17.36
CA ASN A 113 2.49 -2.50 18.66
C ASN A 113 1.59 -1.26 18.83
N ALA A 114 1.50 -0.41 17.82
CA ALA A 114 0.47 0.62 17.77
C ALA A 114 -0.83 0.07 17.14
N PRO A 115 -1.98 0.74 17.32
CA PRO A 115 -3.18 0.42 16.57
C PRO A 115 -2.94 0.56 15.06
N ILE A 116 -3.65 -0.25 14.29
CA ILE A 116 -3.49 -0.38 12.84
C ILE A 116 -4.78 0.00 12.14
N TRP A 117 -4.68 0.31 10.85
CA TRP A 117 -5.83 0.24 9.95
C TRP A 117 -5.87 -1.12 9.26
N THR A 118 -6.99 -1.81 9.40
CA THR A 118 -7.37 -2.93 8.55
C THR A 118 -8.31 -2.40 7.49
N VAL A 119 -8.01 -2.64 6.22
CA VAL A 119 -8.79 -2.14 5.08
C VAL A 119 -9.19 -3.30 4.20
N ASP A 120 -10.47 -3.64 4.23
CA ASP A 120 -11.06 -4.63 3.35
C ASP A 120 -11.53 -3.97 2.06
N VAL A 121 -11.14 -4.54 0.92
CA VAL A 121 -11.42 -4.01 -0.42
C VAL A 121 -12.05 -5.11 -1.25
N THR A 122 -13.26 -4.84 -1.75
CA THR A 122 -13.94 -5.70 -2.72
C THR A 122 -13.86 -5.06 -4.10
N MET A 123 -13.43 -5.82 -5.11
CA MET A 123 -13.30 -5.32 -6.49
C MET A 123 -14.11 -6.16 -7.48
N THR A 124 -14.30 -5.66 -8.70
CA THR A 124 -14.86 -6.43 -9.83
C THR A 124 -13.77 -7.24 -10.54
N TRP A 125 -14.06 -8.50 -10.92
CA TRP A 125 -13.15 -9.36 -11.69
C TRP A 125 -12.60 -8.72 -12.99
N PRO A 126 -11.35 -9.02 -13.39
CA PRO A 126 -10.75 -8.52 -14.61
C PRO A 126 -11.34 -9.23 -15.83
N ARG A 127 -12.22 -8.53 -16.56
CA ARG A 127 -12.27 -8.71 -18.01
C ARG A 127 -12.06 -7.41 -18.77
N ASP A 128 -12.53 -6.26 -18.26
CA ASP A 128 -12.32 -4.99 -18.98
C ASP A 128 -12.04 -3.76 -18.09
N VAL A 129 -12.59 -3.64 -16.87
CA VAL A 129 -12.28 -2.52 -15.96
C VAL A 129 -12.37 -3.01 -14.52
N MET A 130 -11.24 -3.07 -13.82
CA MET A 130 -11.23 -3.38 -12.39
C MET A 130 -11.67 -2.14 -11.60
N ARG A 131 -12.80 -2.24 -10.90
CA ARG A 131 -13.37 -1.18 -10.09
C ARG A 131 -13.51 -1.63 -8.65
N ILE A 132 -13.29 -0.71 -7.73
CA ILE A 132 -13.64 -0.88 -6.32
C ILE A 132 -15.16 -0.86 -6.21
N ILE A 133 -15.71 -1.81 -5.45
CA ILE A 133 -17.14 -1.91 -5.11
C ILE A 133 -17.35 -1.45 -3.68
N GLU A 134 -16.45 -1.82 -2.79
CA GLU A 134 -16.53 -1.53 -1.38
C GLU A 134 -15.13 -1.35 -0.79
N VAL A 135 -15.00 -0.39 0.11
CA VAL A 135 -13.88 -0.24 1.04
C VAL A 135 -14.43 -0.13 2.45
N ALA A 136 -14.08 -1.09 3.29
CA ALA A 136 -14.40 -1.08 4.71
C ALA A 136 -13.11 -0.93 5.52
N MET A 137 -13.05 0.09 6.36
CA MET A 137 -11.86 0.40 7.15
C MET A 137 -12.15 0.27 8.63
N PHE A 138 -11.23 -0.36 9.35
CA PHE A 138 -11.31 -0.46 10.79
C PHE A 138 -9.98 -0.05 11.42
N TYR A 139 -10.01 0.92 12.34
CA TYR A 139 -8.86 1.28 13.15
C TYR A 139 -8.96 0.63 14.52
N GLY A 140 -7.95 -0.14 14.91
CA GLY A 140 -8.01 -0.89 16.15
C GLY A 140 -6.71 -1.60 16.51
N PRO A 141 -6.71 -2.38 17.61
CA PRO A 141 -5.55 -3.16 17.99
C PRO A 141 -5.16 -4.13 16.84
N PRO A 142 -3.86 -4.44 16.68
CA PRO A 142 -3.44 -5.45 15.73
C PRO A 142 -4.12 -6.79 16.02
N ALA A 143 -4.46 -7.54 14.97
CA ALA A 143 -5.07 -8.85 15.12
C ALA A 143 -4.21 -9.75 16.05
N PRO A 144 -4.82 -10.46 17.02
CA PRO A 144 -4.09 -11.40 17.85
C PRO A 144 -3.51 -12.51 16.95
N PHE A 145 -2.27 -12.86 17.21
CA PHE A 145 -1.51 -13.89 16.50
C PHE A 145 -1.96 -15.30 16.86
#